data_AF-A0A0F9L2W2-F1
#
_entry.id   AF-A0A0F9L2W2-F1
#
_cell.length_a   1.000
_cell.length_b   1.000
_cell.length_c   1.000
_cell.angle_alpha   90.00
_cell.angle_beta   90.00
_cell.angle_gamma   90.00
#
_symmetry.space_group_name_H-M   'P 1'
#
loop_
_entity.id
_entity.type
_entity.pdbx_description
1 polymer ?
#
loop_
_entity_poly.entity_id
_entity_poly.type
_entity_poly.pdbx_seq_one_letter_code
_entity_poly.pdbx_strand_id
1 'polypeptide(L)'
;MMLQMIAHWRLGCTTDDVGWAEQDITTTDLNQETVIKFEVIGDPGDKIEFQVGSTTTGSETLSPVEKLVGYHCVAFTPTTSPFYIQFRNIGSNANKTIQIDNVSIIDDSALEIDSPYVEAQLSQITGAQSNDLKYLFRSSVAPYKLERRALASWSLVRVAWEDGPYITQNSTATTLTPAATSGVAVAVTASSIIGINGGQGFLSTDVGRLVRIDNGAAWGWGIIVALTSTTIVNVHVKKAFADTGATADWRLGAWSDTTGWPK
;
A
#
# COMPACT_ATOMS: atom_id res chain seq x y z
N MET A 1 -0.55 21.92 16.29
CA MET A 1 0.74 22.48 15.83
C MET A 1 1.21 21.67 14.61
N MET A 2 1.43 22.28 13.44
CA MET A 2 1.88 21.57 12.23
C MET A 2 3.36 21.19 12.42
N LEU A 3 3.62 19.94 12.76
CA LEU A 3 4.97 19.41 12.93
C LEU A 3 5.53 19.12 11.52
N GLN A 4 6.31 20.04 10.93
CA GLN A 4 7.09 19.69 9.74
C GLN A 4 8.20 18.71 10.17
N MET A 5 7.97 17.40 9.97
CA MET A 5 9.01 16.40 10.14
C MET A 5 9.98 16.50 8.95
N ILE A 6 11.19 16.99 9.19
CA ILE A 6 12.32 16.74 8.29
C ILE A 6 12.81 15.34 8.65
N ALA A 7 12.37 14.33 7.90
CA ALA A 7 12.85 12.97 8.06
C ALA A 7 14.36 12.91 7.75
N HIS A 8 15.19 12.74 8.78
CA HIS A 8 16.58 12.34 8.60
C HIS A 8 16.61 10.84 8.34
N TRP A 9 16.68 10.45 7.06
CA TRP A 9 16.84 9.07 6.64
C TRP A 9 18.20 8.54 7.09
N ARG A 10 18.25 7.69 8.13
CA ARG A 10 19.41 6.84 8.40
C ARG A 10 19.14 5.47 7.79
N LEU A 11 19.67 5.24 6.59
CA LEU A 11 19.72 3.92 5.97
C LEU A 11 20.80 3.10 6.68
N GLY A 12 20.40 2.15 7.53
CA GLY A 12 21.29 1.12 8.05
C GLY A 12 21.36 -0.04 7.07
N CYS A 13 22.56 -0.40 6.60
CA CYS A 13 22.79 -1.62 5.82
C CYS A 13 23.50 -2.65 6.70
N THR A 14 22.84 -3.78 6.95
CA THR A 14 23.44 -5.11 7.14
C THR A 14 22.33 -6.15 7.13
N THR A 15 22.46 -7.20 6.30
CA THR A 15 21.85 -8.57 6.28
C THR A 15 20.36 -8.82 6.61
N ASP A 16 19.68 -7.86 7.21
CA ASP A 16 18.26 -7.73 7.48
C ASP A 16 17.88 -6.32 7.01
N ASP A 17 17.73 -6.08 5.71
CA ASP A 17 17.55 -4.73 5.16
C ASP A 17 16.40 -3.98 5.86
N VAL A 18 16.72 -3.04 6.77
CA VAL A 18 15.72 -2.23 7.48
C VAL A 18 15.77 -0.80 6.96
N GLY A 19 14.67 -0.35 6.35
CA GLY A 19 14.41 1.07 6.15
C GLY A 19 13.89 1.70 7.44
N TRP A 20 14.44 2.83 7.87
CA TRP A 20 14.13 3.41 9.18
C TRP A 20 13.99 4.93 9.15
N ALA A 21 12.95 5.45 9.81
CA ALA A 21 12.80 6.85 10.16
C ALA A 21 12.44 7.00 11.64
N GLU A 22 13.12 7.88 12.36
CA GLU A 22 12.86 8.19 13.77
C GLU A 22 12.86 9.69 13.99
N GLN A 23 12.05 10.13 14.96
CA GLN A 23 12.06 11.50 15.47
C GLN A 23 11.80 11.52 16.97
N ASP A 24 12.57 12.34 17.68
CA ASP A 24 12.30 12.74 19.04
C ASP A 24 11.26 13.87 19.09
N ILE A 25 10.33 13.78 20.05
CA ILE A 25 9.23 14.73 20.23
C ILE A 25 9.21 15.15 21.69
N THR A 26 9.36 16.45 21.92
CA THR A 26 9.17 17.06 23.23
C THR A 26 7.70 17.35 23.45
N THR A 27 7.17 16.97 24.60
CA THR A 27 5.79 17.24 25.03
C THR A 27 5.72 17.72 26.48
N THR A 28 4.69 18.49 26.81
CA THR A 28 4.30 18.84 28.18
C THR A 28 3.18 17.94 28.73
N ASP A 29 2.49 17.20 27.87
CA ASP A 29 1.27 16.44 28.20
C ASP A 29 1.60 14.97 28.53
N LEU A 30 2.54 14.78 29.46
CA LEU A 30 2.91 13.44 29.93
C LEU A 30 1.73 12.76 30.62
N ASN A 31 1.66 11.44 30.46
CA ASN A 31 0.60 10.58 31.03
C ASN A 31 -0.81 10.90 30.50
N GLN A 32 -0.93 11.61 29.38
CA GLN A 32 -2.18 11.81 28.65
C GLN A 32 -2.18 10.97 27.36
N GLU A 33 -3.35 10.52 26.93
CA GLU A 33 -3.48 9.85 25.62
C GLU A 33 -3.17 10.84 24.50
N THR A 34 -2.24 10.47 23.64
CA THR A 34 -1.83 11.22 22.45
C THR A 34 -2.17 10.39 21.23
N VAL A 35 -2.67 11.02 20.17
CA VAL A 35 -2.94 10.35 18.89
C VAL A 35 -2.06 10.95 17.81
N ILE A 36 -1.24 10.12 17.17
CA ILE A 36 -0.52 10.48 15.95
C ILE A 36 -1.33 10.02 14.73
N LYS A 37 -1.39 10.86 13.71
CA LYS A 37 -1.88 10.51 12.39
C LYS A 37 -0.77 10.55 11.35
N PHE A 38 -0.84 9.66 10.37
CA PHE A 38 0.12 9.57 9.26
C PHE A 38 -0.45 8.74 8.11
N GLU A 39 0.15 8.89 6.94
CA GLU A 39 -0.12 8.11 5.75
C GLU A 39 1.06 7.18 5.43
N VAL A 40 0.75 5.94 5.06
CA VAL A 40 1.69 4.96 4.50
C VAL A 40 1.38 4.83 3.01
N ILE A 41 2.35 5.17 2.16
CA ILE A 41 2.20 5.18 0.71
C ILE A 41 3.08 4.09 0.10
N GLY A 42 2.48 3.24 -0.73
CA GLY A 42 3.15 2.11 -1.38
C GLY A 42 2.15 1.26 -2.16
N ASP A 43 2.52 0.02 -2.48
CA ASP A 43 1.61 -0.91 -3.16
C ASP A 43 0.57 -1.49 -2.19
N PRO A 44 -0.65 -1.83 -2.67
CA PRO A 44 -1.62 -2.54 -1.86
C PRO A 44 -1.02 -3.80 -1.21
N GLY A 45 -1.13 -3.88 0.12
CA GLY A 45 -0.64 -5.01 0.92
C GLY A 45 0.77 -4.82 1.48
N ASP A 46 1.48 -3.79 1.05
CA ASP A 46 2.73 -3.37 1.69
C ASP A 46 2.42 -2.78 3.07
N LYS A 47 3.39 -2.92 3.99
CA LYS A 47 3.24 -2.48 5.38
C LYS A 47 4.56 -2.02 5.97
N ILE A 48 4.45 -1.20 7.01
CA ILE A 48 5.51 -0.80 7.92
C ILE A 48 5.16 -1.22 9.35
N GLU A 49 6.12 -1.15 10.25
CA GLU A 49 5.88 -1.14 11.69
C GLU A 49 6.03 0.28 12.24
N PHE A 50 5.09 0.67 13.10
CA PHE A 50 5.16 1.88 13.90
C PHE A 50 5.37 1.53 15.37
N GLN A 51 6.30 2.21 16.05
CA GLN A 51 6.54 2.03 17.48
C GLN A 51 6.92 3.34 18.16
N VAL A 52 6.80 3.37 19.49
CA VAL A 52 7.14 4.55 20.31
C VAL A 52 7.96 4.13 21.53
N GLY A 53 9.08 4.81 21.76
CA GLY A 53 9.99 4.54 22.86
C GLY A 53 10.32 5.75 23.73
N SER A 54 10.87 5.50 24.91
CA SER A 54 11.48 6.53 25.76
C SER A 54 12.95 6.80 25.40
N THR A 55 13.52 5.98 24.52
CA THR A 55 14.86 6.11 23.97
C THR A 55 14.85 5.82 22.47
N THR A 56 15.90 6.25 21.76
CA THR A 56 16.16 5.86 20.36
C THR A 56 16.07 4.35 20.18
N THR A 57 15.38 3.89 19.13
CA THR A 57 15.04 2.49 18.83
C THR A 57 14.16 1.76 19.85
N GLY A 58 13.82 2.41 20.97
CA GLY A 58 12.99 1.86 22.04
C GLY A 58 11.53 1.66 21.62
N SER A 59 10.82 0.78 22.33
CA SER A 59 9.40 0.49 22.12
C SER A 59 8.62 0.45 23.43
N GLU A 60 9.12 1.11 24.48
CA GLU A 60 8.59 1.02 25.85
C GLU A 60 7.22 1.69 26.01
N THR A 61 6.91 2.68 25.16
CA THR A 61 5.63 3.42 25.19
C THR A 61 4.59 2.75 24.30
N LEU A 62 5.01 2.24 23.14
CA LEU A 62 4.16 1.47 22.23
C LEU A 62 5.02 0.40 21.54
N SER A 63 4.71 -0.86 21.82
CA SER A 63 5.25 -2.01 21.09
C SER A 63 4.94 -1.91 19.59
N PRO A 64 5.76 -2.52 18.71
CA PRO A 64 5.55 -2.44 17.26
C PRO A 64 4.13 -2.82 16.84
N VAL A 65 3.51 -1.96 16.03
CA VAL A 65 2.23 -2.22 15.38
C VAL A 65 2.36 -2.15 13.88
N GLU A 66 1.82 -3.15 13.18
CA GLU A 66 1.83 -3.17 11.71
C GLU A 66 0.81 -2.19 11.12
N LYS A 67 1.22 -1.49 10.06
CA LYS A 67 0.41 -0.51 9.34
C LYS A 67 0.57 -0.74 7.84
N LEU A 68 -0.50 -1.23 7.23
CA LEU A 68 -0.62 -1.41 5.77
C LEU A 68 -0.77 -0.07 5.07
N VAL A 69 -0.45 0.01 3.78
CA VAL A 69 -0.69 1.20 2.94
C VAL A 69 -2.09 1.79 3.16
N GLY A 70 -2.15 3.08 3.50
CA GLY A 70 -3.37 3.77 3.89
C GLY A 70 -3.12 4.89 4.92
N TYR A 71 -4.20 5.32 5.56
CA TYR A 71 -4.21 6.39 6.55
C TYR A 71 -4.39 5.80 7.95
N HIS A 72 -3.72 6.34 8.95
CA HIS A 72 -3.73 5.78 10.30
C HIS A 72 -3.85 6.84 11.35
N CYS A 73 -4.57 6.51 12.42
CA CYS A 73 -4.49 7.17 13.72
C CYS A 73 -4.03 6.12 14.74
N VAL A 74 -3.00 6.44 15.52
CA VAL A 74 -2.42 5.55 16.52
C VAL A 74 -2.34 6.28 17.85
N ALA A 75 -3.02 5.73 18.85
CA ALA A 75 -3.03 6.26 20.20
C ALA A 75 -1.92 5.63 21.05
N PHE A 76 -1.27 6.42 21.88
CA PHE A 76 -0.30 5.99 22.89
C PHE A 76 -0.23 7.02 24.03
N THR A 77 0.41 6.67 25.15
CA THR A 77 0.51 7.55 26.33
C THR A 77 1.98 7.76 26.68
N PRO A 78 2.62 8.89 26.28
CA PRO A 78 4.01 9.13 26.60
C PRO A 78 4.22 9.37 28.10
N THR A 79 5.22 8.71 28.67
CA THR A 79 5.63 8.88 30.09
C THR A 79 6.94 9.64 30.25
N THR A 80 7.61 9.96 29.14
CA THR A 80 8.89 10.66 29.08
C THR A 80 8.88 11.74 27.99
N SER A 81 9.74 12.75 28.17
CA SER A 81 9.93 13.84 27.21
C SER A 81 11.45 14.11 27.06
N PRO A 82 12.02 14.02 25.85
CA PRO A 82 11.35 13.62 24.62
C PRO A 82 10.97 12.13 24.60
N PHE A 83 9.91 11.78 23.86
CA PHE A 83 9.66 10.41 23.41
C PHE A 83 10.05 10.27 21.94
N TYR A 84 10.23 9.04 21.46
CA TYR A 84 10.76 8.74 20.12
C TYR A 84 9.72 7.97 19.30
N ILE A 85 9.27 8.54 18.17
CA ILE A 85 8.41 7.85 17.21
C ILE A 85 9.25 7.23 16.10
N GLN A 86 8.87 6.05 15.63
CA GLN A 86 9.68 5.27 14.70
C GLN A 86 8.81 4.58 13.66
N PHE A 87 9.17 4.76 12.39
CA PHE A 87 8.61 4.04 11.24
C PHE A 87 9.66 3.11 10.67
N ARG A 88 9.31 1.83 10.54
CA ARG A 88 10.27 0.78 10.18
C ARG A 88 9.75 -0.06 9.04
N ASN A 89 10.54 -0.15 7.99
CA ASN A 89 10.35 -1.09 6.91
C ASN A 89 11.27 -2.29 7.14
N ILE A 90 10.71 -3.38 7.68
CA ILE A 90 11.45 -4.58 8.10
C ILE A 90 10.72 -5.85 7.64
N GLY A 91 11.40 -6.99 7.73
CA GLY A 91 10.82 -8.31 7.50
C GLY A 91 10.49 -8.54 6.03
N SER A 92 9.32 -9.10 5.73
CA SER A 92 8.90 -9.38 4.34
C SER A 92 8.65 -8.13 3.48
N ASN A 93 8.81 -6.92 4.03
CA ASN A 93 8.68 -5.66 3.30
C ASN A 93 10.00 -4.91 3.10
N ALA A 94 11.09 -5.39 3.71
CA ALA A 94 12.45 -4.82 3.70
C ALA A 94 12.93 -4.26 2.34
N ASN A 95 12.49 -4.86 1.22
CA ASN A 95 12.93 -4.51 -0.14
C ASN A 95 11.90 -3.72 -0.96
N LYS A 96 10.94 -3.08 -0.30
CA LYS A 96 9.92 -2.26 -0.96
C LYS A 96 10.17 -0.78 -0.69
N THR A 97 9.90 0.04 -1.70
CA THR A 97 9.88 1.49 -1.51
C THR A 97 8.55 1.87 -0.88
N ILE A 98 8.57 2.24 0.39
CA ILE A 98 7.38 2.73 1.13
C ILE A 98 7.70 4.14 1.60
N GLN A 99 6.75 5.05 1.42
CA GLN A 99 6.86 6.43 1.89
C GLN A 99 5.93 6.65 3.09
N ILE A 100 6.33 7.56 3.96
CA ILE A 100 5.52 8.04 5.07
C ILE A 100 5.31 9.53 4.86
N ASP A 101 4.08 9.99 4.95
CA ASP A 101 3.73 11.39 4.78
C ASP A 101 2.59 11.78 5.75
N ASN A 102 2.20 13.06 5.74
CA ASN A 102 1.07 13.60 6.50
C ASN A 102 1.13 13.33 8.01
N VAL A 103 2.36 13.24 8.55
CA VAL A 103 2.57 12.94 9.96
C VAL A 103 2.23 14.16 10.82
N SER A 104 1.32 14.00 11.78
CA SER A 104 0.94 15.04 12.73
C SER A 104 0.33 14.44 14.00
N ILE A 105 0.28 15.23 15.08
CA ILE A 105 -0.41 14.86 16.32
C ILE A 105 -1.79 15.54 16.32
N ILE A 106 -2.82 14.78 16.69
CA ILE A 106 -4.15 15.30 16.99
C ILE A 106 -4.10 15.85 18.41
N ASP A 107 -4.18 17.16 18.51
CA ASP A 107 -3.99 17.95 19.73
C ASP A 107 -5.29 18.64 20.08
N ASP A 108 -5.81 18.39 21.29
CA ASP A 108 -7.06 18.91 21.85
C ASP A 108 -8.22 19.04 20.83
N SER A 109 -8.39 18.00 20.00
CA SER A 109 -9.35 17.99 18.90
C SER A 109 -10.03 16.64 18.74
N ALA A 110 -11.16 16.65 18.03
CA ALA A 110 -11.85 15.42 17.69
C ALA A 110 -10.95 14.52 16.83
N LEU A 111 -11.04 13.20 17.07
CA LEU A 111 -10.35 12.23 16.25
C LEU A 111 -10.76 12.38 14.77
N GLU A 112 -9.78 12.61 13.91
CA GLU A 112 -9.96 12.73 12.47
C GLU A 112 -8.95 11.82 11.76
N ILE A 113 -9.44 11.06 10.79
CA ILE A 113 -8.62 10.25 9.90
C ILE A 113 -8.74 10.79 8.49
N ASP A 114 -7.60 10.96 7.82
CA ASP A 114 -7.57 11.38 6.42
C ASP A 114 -8.20 10.32 5.53
N SER A 115 -8.65 10.75 4.34
CA SER A 115 -9.28 9.85 3.38
C SER A 115 -8.95 10.23 1.94
N PRO A 116 -8.96 9.25 1.02
CA PRO A 116 -8.77 9.50 -0.41
C PRO A 116 -10.05 10.03 -1.08
N TYR A 117 -11.16 10.13 -0.34
CA TYR A 117 -12.45 10.56 -0.85
C TYR A 117 -12.59 12.07 -0.68
N VAL A 118 -13.05 12.75 -1.73
CA VAL A 118 -13.46 14.15 -1.61
C VAL A 118 -14.87 14.24 -1.03
N GLU A 119 -15.22 15.38 -0.44
CA GLU A 119 -16.52 15.62 0.19
C GLU A 119 -17.71 15.28 -0.73
N ALA A 120 -17.62 15.64 -2.01
CA ALA A 120 -18.66 15.37 -3.01
C ALA A 120 -18.90 13.86 -3.26
N GLN A 121 -17.96 12.99 -2.89
CA GLN A 121 -18.06 11.54 -3.08
C GLN A 121 -18.71 10.82 -1.90
N LEU A 122 -18.76 11.44 -0.71
CA LEU A 122 -19.10 10.75 0.55
C LEU A 122 -20.48 10.08 0.52
N SER A 123 -21.48 10.75 -0.07
CA SER A 123 -22.86 10.24 -0.17
C SER A 123 -23.03 9.07 -1.13
N GLN A 124 -21.99 8.75 -1.92
CA GLN A 124 -22.02 7.73 -2.96
C GLN A 124 -21.10 6.55 -2.62
N ILE A 125 -20.46 6.56 -1.44
CA ILE A 125 -19.65 5.43 -0.97
C ILE A 125 -20.59 4.30 -0.55
N THR A 126 -20.38 3.14 -1.14
CA THR A 126 -21.07 1.90 -0.77
C THR A 126 -20.12 0.99 0.00
N GLY A 127 -20.65 -0.05 0.64
CA GLY A 127 -19.79 -0.88 1.49
C GLY A 127 -20.52 -1.93 2.29
N ALA A 128 -19.75 -2.91 2.76
CA ALA A 128 -20.19 -3.89 3.74
C ALA A 128 -19.46 -3.65 5.06
N GLN A 129 -20.19 -3.76 6.17
CA GLN A 129 -19.64 -3.62 7.51
C GLN A 129 -19.78 -4.93 8.27
N SER A 130 -18.75 -5.28 9.03
CA SER A 130 -18.75 -6.35 10.02
C SER A 130 -17.97 -5.87 11.24
N ASN A 131 -18.68 -5.67 12.37
CA ASN A 131 -18.12 -5.17 13.62
C ASN A 131 -17.23 -3.93 13.40
N ASP A 132 -15.94 -4.11 13.65
CA ASP A 132 -14.88 -3.10 13.63
C ASP A 132 -14.28 -2.87 12.24
N LEU A 133 -14.85 -3.47 11.20
CA LEU A 133 -14.36 -3.38 9.83
C LEU A 133 -15.47 -2.95 8.87
N LYS A 134 -15.21 -1.92 8.06
CA LYS A 134 -16.11 -1.48 6.99
C LYS A 134 -15.35 -1.33 5.68
N TYR A 135 -15.72 -2.12 4.67
CA TYR A 135 -15.25 -1.90 3.30
C TYR A 135 -15.96 -0.68 2.70
N LEU A 136 -15.23 0.11 1.92
CA LEU A 136 -15.69 1.31 1.24
C LEU A 136 -15.36 1.16 -0.25
N PHE A 137 -16.39 1.27 -1.08
CA PHE A 137 -16.31 1.10 -2.53
C PHE A 137 -16.82 2.35 -3.24
N ARG A 138 -16.12 2.71 -4.32
CA ARG A 138 -16.45 3.82 -5.18
C ARG A 138 -15.76 3.62 -6.52
N SER A 139 -16.49 3.72 -7.64
CA SER A 139 -15.91 3.40 -8.96
C SER A 139 -14.70 4.25 -9.37
N SER A 140 -14.55 5.44 -8.82
CA SER A 140 -13.47 6.39 -9.12
C SER A 140 -12.34 6.44 -8.09
N VAL A 141 -12.40 5.61 -7.03
CA VAL A 141 -11.39 5.56 -5.96
C VAL A 141 -11.10 4.10 -5.63
N ALA A 142 -9.84 3.75 -5.45
CA ALA A 142 -9.49 2.38 -5.06
C ALA A 142 -10.25 1.94 -3.79
N PRO A 143 -10.61 0.67 -3.61
CA PRO A 143 -11.28 0.20 -2.41
C PRO A 143 -10.41 0.38 -1.16
N TYR A 144 -11.02 0.88 -0.08
CA TYR A 144 -10.41 0.95 1.24
C TYR A 144 -11.26 0.19 2.26
N LYS A 145 -10.64 -0.26 3.35
CA LYS A 145 -11.32 -0.77 4.54
C LYS A 145 -10.99 0.10 5.74
N LEU A 146 -12.03 0.57 6.42
CA LEU A 146 -11.91 1.25 7.70
C LEU A 146 -11.88 0.19 8.81
N GLU A 147 -10.84 0.23 9.63
CA GLU A 147 -10.58 -0.70 10.73
C GLU A 147 -10.53 0.08 12.05
N ARG A 148 -11.43 -0.23 12.98
CA ARG A 148 -11.36 0.23 14.36
C ARG A 148 -10.52 -0.75 15.18
N ARG A 149 -9.44 -0.26 15.80
CA ARG A 149 -8.54 -1.10 16.61
C ARG A 149 -8.66 -0.80 18.10
N ALA A 150 -9.01 0.44 18.45
CA ALA A 150 -9.35 0.87 19.79
C ALA A 150 -10.29 2.09 19.71
N LEU A 151 -10.53 2.77 20.82
CA LEU A 151 -11.33 4.00 20.84
C LEU A 151 -10.72 5.09 19.93
N ALA A 152 -9.41 5.34 20.09
CA ALA A 152 -8.66 6.38 19.37
C ALA A 152 -7.63 5.84 18.36
N SER A 153 -7.63 4.52 18.09
CA SER A 153 -6.75 3.90 17.09
C SER A 153 -7.54 3.31 15.93
N TRP A 154 -7.35 3.88 14.74
CA TRP A 154 -8.09 3.57 13.53
C TRP A 154 -7.15 3.45 12.33
N SER A 155 -7.58 2.75 11.30
CA SER A 155 -6.83 2.66 10.04
C SER A 155 -7.78 2.58 8.85
N LEU A 156 -7.56 3.42 7.86
CA LEU A 156 -8.23 3.38 6.57
C LEU A 156 -7.23 2.80 5.56
N VAL A 157 -7.31 1.49 5.33
CA VAL A 157 -6.30 0.72 4.61
C VAL A 157 -6.74 0.45 3.19
N ARG A 158 -5.83 0.63 2.22
CA ARG A 158 -6.06 0.26 0.82
C ARG A 158 -6.20 -1.26 0.71
N VAL A 159 -7.27 -1.74 0.07
CA VAL A 159 -7.53 -3.18 -0.04
C VAL A 159 -6.52 -3.82 -1.00
N ALA A 160 -5.81 -4.84 -0.51
CA ALA A 160 -4.91 -5.67 -1.29
C ALA A 160 -5.67 -6.89 -1.82
N TRP A 161 -6.14 -6.81 -3.06
CA TRP A 161 -6.83 -7.93 -3.70
C TRP A 161 -5.85 -9.04 -4.04
N GLU A 162 -6.23 -10.29 -3.72
CA GLU A 162 -5.43 -11.47 -4.01
C GLU A 162 -6.01 -12.25 -5.19
N ASP A 163 -5.19 -12.46 -6.21
CA ASP A 163 -5.49 -13.29 -7.38
C ASP A 163 -6.87 -13.02 -8.03
N GLY A 164 -7.22 -11.75 -8.19
CA GLY A 164 -8.40 -11.31 -8.94
C GLY A 164 -9.30 -10.34 -8.18
N PRO A 165 -10.46 -10.00 -8.76
CA PRO A 165 -11.03 -10.53 -10.01
C PRO A 165 -10.32 -10.06 -11.28
N TYR A 166 -10.51 -10.81 -12.37
CA TYR A 166 -9.90 -10.55 -13.68
C TYR A 166 -10.94 -10.29 -14.76
N ILE A 167 -10.55 -9.53 -15.79
CA ILE A 167 -11.31 -9.49 -17.05
C ILE A 167 -11.16 -10.82 -17.82
N THR A 168 -11.92 -10.96 -18.91
CA THR A 168 -11.80 -12.08 -19.84
C THR A 168 -10.35 -12.28 -20.28
N GLN A 169 -9.96 -13.53 -20.46
CA GLN A 169 -8.65 -13.88 -21.00
C GLN A 169 -8.40 -13.22 -22.35
N ASN A 170 -7.15 -12.86 -22.59
CA ASN A 170 -6.74 -12.39 -23.89
C ASN A 170 -7.14 -13.40 -24.98
N SER A 171 -7.78 -12.88 -26.03
CA SER A 171 -8.22 -13.62 -27.21
C SER A 171 -7.46 -13.20 -28.47
N THR A 172 -6.46 -12.33 -28.34
CA THR A 172 -5.63 -11.82 -29.44
C THR A 172 -4.29 -12.54 -29.51
N ALA A 173 -3.51 -12.30 -30.56
CA ALA A 173 -2.15 -12.84 -30.69
C ALA A 173 -1.11 -12.15 -29.78
N THR A 174 -1.49 -11.10 -29.04
CA THR A 174 -0.58 -10.38 -28.14
C THR A 174 -0.12 -11.30 -27.03
N THR A 175 1.19 -11.37 -26.83
CA THR A 175 1.83 -12.19 -25.80
C THR A 175 2.41 -11.31 -24.69
N LEU A 176 2.45 -11.84 -23.47
CA LEU A 176 3.23 -11.27 -22.37
C LEU A 176 4.45 -12.15 -22.09
N THR A 177 5.60 -11.51 -21.83
CA THR A 177 6.89 -12.15 -21.53
C THR A 177 7.44 -11.55 -20.23
N PRO A 178 7.40 -12.28 -19.10
CA PRO A 178 8.02 -11.82 -17.86
C PRO A 178 9.54 -12.04 -17.89
N ALA A 179 10.31 -11.06 -17.41
CA ALA A 179 11.78 -11.12 -17.37
C ALA A 179 12.33 -12.06 -16.27
N ALA A 180 11.49 -12.42 -15.29
CA ALA A 180 11.80 -13.36 -14.22
C ALA A 180 10.51 -14.04 -13.73
N THR A 181 10.61 -15.20 -13.10
CA THR A 181 9.44 -15.94 -12.58
C THR A 181 8.95 -15.40 -11.24
N SER A 182 9.79 -14.72 -10.47
CA SER A 182 9.48 -14.16 -9.15
C SER A 182 10.30 -12.89 -8.87
N GLY A 183 9.91 -12.14 -7.86
CA GLY A 183 10.62 -10.94 -7.40
C GLY A 183 9.78 -9.66 -7.43
N VAL A 184 10.43 -8.57 -7.07
CA VAL A 184 9.90 -7.20 -7.15
C VAL A 184 10.36 -6.54 -8.45
N ALA A 185 9.61 -5.54 -8.90
CA ALA A 185 9.79 -4.79 -10.15
C ALA A 185 10.18 -5.64 -11.38
N VAL A 186 9.59 -6.83 -11.55
CA VAL A 186 9.86 -7.70 -12.71
C VAL A 186 9.23 -7.08 -13.97
N ALA A 187 10.06 -6.78 -14.96
CA ALA A 187 9.57 -6.28 -16.24
C ALA A 187 8.72 -7.36 -16.94
N VAL A 188 7.51 -6.98 -17.38
CA VAL A 188 6.63 -7.78 -18.23
C VAL A 188 6.45 -7.02 -19.55
N THR A 189 6.86 -7.66 -20.64
CA THR A 189 6.82 -7.07 -21.99
C THR A 189 5.69 -7.66 -22.81
N ALA A 190 4.83 -6.81 -23.36
CA ALA A 190 3.84 -7.16 -24.36
C ALA A 190 4.44 -7.08 -25.77
N SER A 191 4.12 -8.05 -26.63
CA SER A 191 4.56 -8.02 -28.04
C SER A 191 3.80 -7.01 -28.91
N SER A 192 2.64 -6.52 -28.43
CA SER A 192 1.80 -5.53 -29.10
C SER A 192 0.87 -4.85 -28.07
N ILE A 193 0.27 -3.72 -28.45
CA ILE A 193 -0.77 -3.04 -27.65
C ILE A 193 -2.18 -3.63 -27.89
N ILE A 194 -2.36 -4.42 -28.95
CA ILE A 194 -3.66 -4.98 -29.32
C ILE A 194 -4.21 -5.86 -28.19
N GLY A 195 -5.47 -5.67 -27.81
CA GLY A 195 -6.11 -6.42 -26.72
C GLY A 195 -5.82 -5.88 -25.32
N ILE A 196 -4.91 -4.92 -25.15
CA ILE A 196 -4.64 -4.24 -23.88
C ILE A 196 -5.38 -2.90 -23.87
N ASN A 197 -6.29 -2.70 -22.92
CA ASN A 197 -7.08 -1.47 -22.75
C ASN A 197 -7.73 -0.98 -24.06
N GLY A 198 -8.41 -1.87 -24.78
CA GLY A 198 -9.03 -1.52 -26.06
C GLY A 198 -8.04 -1.18 -27.18
N GLY A 199 -6.78 -1.62 -27.07
CA GLY A 199 -5.72 -1.34 -28.04
C GLY A 199 -4.85 -0.13 -27.70
N GLN A 200 -5.01 0.48 -26.53
CA GLN A 200 -4.18 1.61 -26.09
C GLN A 200 -2.83 1.18 -25.50
N GLY A 201 -2.67 -0.10 -25.17
CA GLY A 201 -1.51 -0.59 -24.42
C GLY A 201 -1.65 -0.32 -22.92
N PHE A 202 -0.58 -0.59 -22.18
CA PHE A 202 -0.53 -0.28 -20.75
C PHE A 202 -0.57 1.24 -20.53
N LEU A 203 -1.28 1.66 -19.50
CA LEU A 203 -1.45 3.06 -19.11
C LEU A 203 -0.89 3.31 -17.71
N SER A 204 -0.59 4.56 -17.36
CA SER A 204 -0.11 4.89 -16.01
C SER A 204 -1.18 4.58 -14.95
N THR A 205 -2.45 4.62 -15.34
CA THR A 205 -3.62 4.23 -14.55
C THR A 205 -3.79 2.71 -14.36
N ASP A 206 -2.92 1.89 -14.96
CA ASP A 206 -2.82 0.46 -14.65
C ASP A 206 -1.91 0.17 -13.45
N VAL A 207 -1.21 1.16 -12.89
CA VAL A 207 -0.45 0.97 -11.64
C VAL A 207 -1.42 0.60 -10.50
N GLY A 208 -1.13 -0.48 -9.79
CA GLY A 208 -2.00 -1.13 -8.82
C GLY A 208 -2.93 -2.20 -9.41
N ARG A 209 -2.99 -2.35 -10.74
CA ARG A 209 -3.80 -3.38 -11.42
C ARG A 209 -3.12 -4.75 -11.36
N LEU A 210 -3.91 -5.80 -11.18
CA LEU A 210 -3.40 -7.18 -11.23
C LEU A 210 -3.07 -7.61 -12.67
N VAL A 211 -2.09 -8.48 -12.82
CA VAL A 211 -1.81 -9.20 -14.06
C VAL A 211 -1.56 -10.68 -13.74
N ARG A 212 -2.13 -11.57 -14.56
CA ARG A 212 -1.99 -13.02 -14.42
C ARG A 212 -1.55 -13.62 -15.75
N ILE A 213 -0.58 -14.52 -15.70
CA ILE A 213 0.09 -15.11 -16.87
C ILE A 213 0.17 -16.63 -16.68
N ASP A 214 -0.19 -17.40 -17.70
CA ASP A 214 0.07 -18.84 -17.79
C ASP A 214 1.03 -19.11 -18.95
N ASN A 215 2.29 -19.37 -18.62
CA ASN A 215 3.35 -19.63 -19.59
C ASN A 215 4.04 -20.98 -19.36
N GLY A 216 3.36 -21.93 -18.72
CA GLY A 216 3.96 -23.23 -18.39
C GLY A 216 3.05 -24.19 -17.63
N ALA A 217 1.74 -24.15 -17.91
CA ALA A 217 0.69 -24.98 -17.30
C ALA A 217 0.33 -24.64 -15.85
N ALA A 218 0.72 -23.45 -15.37
CA ALA A 218 0.29 -22.91 -14.09
C ALA A 218 0.23 -21.39 -14.11
N TRP A 219 -0.89 -20.84 -13.64
CA TRP A 219 -1.05 -19.40 -13.51
C TRP A 219 -0.19 -18.82 -12.39
N GLY A 220 0.66 -17.85 -12.73
CA GLY A 220 1.28 -16.90 -11.82
C GLY A 220 0.62 -15.53 -11.90
N TRP A 221 0.73 -14.72 -10.85
CA TRP A 221 0.13 -13.39 -10.81
C TRP A 221 0.97 -12.39 -10.03
N GLY A 222 0.75 -11.11 -10.34
CA GLY A 222 1.37 -9.99 -9.64
C GLY A 222 0.57 -8.71 -9.78
N ILE A 223 1.12 -7.63 -9.22
CA ILE A 223 0.56 -6.28 -9.26
C ILE A 223 1.47 -5.43 -10.13
N ILE A 224 0.91 -4.66 -11.07
CA ILE A 224 1.66 -3.66 -11.84
C ILE A 224 2.04 -2.51 -10.90
N VAL A 225 3.31 -2.14 -10.85
CA VAL A 225 3.84 -1.12 -9.91
C VAL A 225 4.43 0.09 -10.62
N ALA A 226 4.80 -0.07 -11.89
CA ALA A 226 5.24 1.05 -12.72
C ALA A 226 4.94 0.78 -14.19
N LEU A 227 4.62 1.85 -14.92
CA LEU A 227 4.60 1.88 -16.37
C LEU A 227 5.98 2.30 -16.89
N THR A 228 6.57 1.49 -17.77
CA THR A 228 7.79 1.86 -18.49
C THR A 228 7.45 2.39 -19.88
N SER A 229 6.52 1.72 -20.57
CA SER A 229 5.98 2.13 -21.87
C SER A 229 4.62 1.48 -22.11
N THR A 230 3.93 1.79 -23.20
CA THR A 230 2.65 1.16 -23.58
C THR A 230 2.74 -0.35 -23.78
N THR A 231 3.94 -0.93 -23.84
CA THR A 231 4.18 -2.37 -23.96
C THR A 231 5.02 -2.94 -22.82
N ILE A 232 5.46 -2.15 -21.84
CA ILE A 232 6.31 -2.64 -20.75
C ILE A 232 5.82 -2.06 -19.42
N VAL A 233 5.56 -2.96 -18.48
CA VAL A 233 5.24 -2.64 -17.08
C VAL A 233 6.16 -3.40 -16.14
N ASN A 234 6.42 -2.85 -14.96
CA ASN A 234 7.09 -3.57 -13.87
C ASN A 234 6.05 -4.15 -12.94
N VAL A 235 6.26 -5.39 -12.49
CA VAL A 235 5.30 -6.18 -11.72
C VAL A 235 5.94 -6.69 -10.43
N HIS A 236 5.25 -6.50 -9.30
CA HIS A 236 5.54 -7.22 -8.06
C HIS A 236 4.87 -8.58 -8.13
N VAL A 237 5.67 -9.64 -8.30
CA VAL A 237 5.16 -11.01 -8.44
C VAL A 237 4.70 -11.51 -7.06
N LYS A 238 3.44 -11.92 -6.96
CA LYS A 238 2.82 -12.42 -5.72
C LYS A 238 2.72 -13.95 -5.71
N LYS A 239 2.44 -14.54 -6.87
CA LYS A 239 2.61 -15.97 -7.14
C LYS A 239 3.49 -16.13 -8.37
N ALA A 240 4.54 -16.94 -8.24
CA ALA A 240 5.52 -17.12 -9.31
C ALA A 240 4.87 -17.51 -10.65
N PHE A 241 5.36 -16.91 -11.73
CA PHE A 241 5.08 -17.38 -13.08
C PHE A 241 5.76 -18.74 -13.30
N ALA A 242 5.20 -19.57 -14.18
CA ALA A 242 5.74 -20.91 -14.42
C ALA A 242 7.08 -20.86 -15.17
N ASP A 243 7.23 -19.92 -16.09
CA ASP A 243 8.43 -19.70 -16.92
C ASP A 243 8.63 -18.18 -17.15
N THR A 244 9.59 -17.83 -18.01
CA THR A 244 9.81 -16.52 -18.64
C THR A 244 9.41 -16.50 -20.12
N GLY A 245 8.99 -17.64 -20.69
CA GLY A 245 8.50 -17.74 -22.06
C GLY A 245 7.31 -16.83 -22.36
N ALA A 246 7.23 -16.36 -23.61
CA ALA A 246 6.11 -15.57 -24.11
C ALA A 246 4.83 -16.42 -24.22
N THR A 247 3.70 -15.90 -23.77
CA THR A 247 2.40 -16.59 -23.84
C THR A 247 1.28 -15.63 -24.22
N ALA A 248 0.29 -16.10 -24.97
CA ALA A 248 -0.96 -15.37 -25.22
C ALA A 248 -1.98 -15.58 -24.08
N ASP A 249 -1.72 -16.51 -23.16
CA ASP A 249 -2.60 -16.84 -22.05
C ASP A 249 -2.32 -15.92 -20.85
N TRP A 250 -2.96 -14.75 -20.89
CA TRP A 250 -2.88 -13.77 -19.81
C TRP A 250 -4.22 -13.07 -19.58
N ARG A 251 -4.38 -12.50 -18.38
CA ARG A 251 -5.53 -11.69 -17.97
C ARG A 251 -5.06 -10.46 -17.19
N LEU A 252 -5.76 -9.35 -17.38
CA LEU A 252 -5.61 -8.18 -16.51
C LEU A 252 -6.67 -8.19 -15.42
N GLY A 253 -6.38 -7.52 -14.31
CA GLY A 253 -7.34 -7.28 -13.24
C GLY A 253 -8.57 -6.56 -13.78
N ALA A 254 -9.73 -6.87 -13.22
CA ALA A 254 -10.97 -6.17 -13.55
C ALA A 254 -10.97 -4.71 -13.04
N TRP A 255 -10.19 -4.44 -11.99
CA TRP A 255 -10.21 -3.16 -11.28
C TRP A 255 -8.87 -2.44 -11.35
N SER A 256 -8.94 -1.15 -11.67
CA SER A 256 -7.82 -0.21 -11.78
C SER A 256 -8.37 1.21 -11.98
N ASP A 257 -7.50 2.21 -11.96
CA ASP A 257 -7.90 3.57 -12.37
C ASP A 257 -8.25 3.63 -13.87
N THR A 258 -7.74 2.69 -14.69
CA THR A 258 -8.10 2.55 -16.12
C THR A 258 -9.52 2.03 -16.31
N THR A 259 -9.91 0.99 -15.56
CA THR A 259 -11.18 0.26 -15.77
C THR A 259 -12.26 0.57 -14.75
N GLY A 260 -11.94 1.39 -13.75
CA GLY A 260 -12.77 1.68 -12.60
C GLY A 260 -12.69 0.61 -11.52
N TRP A 261 -13.20 0.98 -10.36
CA TRP A 261 -13.24 0.19 -9.13
C TRP A 261 -14.66 -0.34 -8.86
N PRO A 262 -14.83 -1.32 -7.96
CA PRO A 262 -16.16 -1.80 -7.60
C PRO A 262 -17.02 -0.69 -6.98
N LYS A 263 -18.34 -0.88 -7.06
CA LYS A 263 -19.39 -0.02 -6.50
C LYS A 263 -20.48 -0.87 -5.87
#